data_AF-A0A2S2NZ36-F1
#
_entry.id   AF-A0A2S2NZ36-F1
#
_cell.length_a   1.000
_cell.length_b   1.000
_cell.length_c   1.000
_cell.angle_alpha   90.00
_cell.angle_beta   90.00
_cell.angle_gamma   90.00
#
_symmetry.space_group_name_H-M   'P 1'
#
loop_
_entity.id
_entity.type
_entity.pdbx_description
1 polymer ?
#
loop_
_entity_poly.entity_id
_entity_poly.type
_entity_poly.pdbx_seq_one_letter_code
_entity_poly.pdbx_strand_id
1 'polypeptide(L)'
;MRSKGYLIHPSVCLFVLISILEKITLQTLISEELNVDTIFSITSNLWTDTASLPFVGCEEHNMDLTKSIVRFFITMRMHFIVRRSNYNETTKKKEKTKCSRKLSKL
;
A
#
# COMPACT_ATOMS: atom_id res chain seq x y z
N MET A 1 20.27 -7.02 4.39
CA MET A 1 20.07 -6.71 5.83
C MET A 1 20.39 -7.96 6.63
N ARG A 2 21.35 -7.90 7.56
CA ARG A 2 21.57 -8.97 8.56
C ARG A 2 20.75 -8.62 9.80
N SER A 3 19.88 -9.50 10.27
CA SER A 3 19.16 -9.24 11.52
C SER A 3 20.05 -9.52 12.73
N LYS A 4 19.76 -8.85 13.84
CA LYS A 4 20.38 -9.08 15.15
C LYS A 4 19.64 -10.15 15.96
N GLY A 5 19.07 -11.18 15.32
CA GLY A 5 18.30 -12.25 15.99
C GLY A 5 16.80 -11.99 16.13
N TYR A 6 16.27 -10.95 15.50
CA TYR A 6 14.82 -10.72 15.42
C TYR A 6 14.22 -11.53 14.26
N LEU A 7 12.96 -11.99 14.40
CA LEU A 7 12.18 -12.70 13.38
C LEU A 7 12.33 -12.04 11.99
N ILE A 8 13.21 -12.59 11.14
CA ILE A 8 13.55 -12.03 9.82
C ILE A 8 12.59 -12.54 8.75
N HIS A 9 12.10 -13.76 8.94
CA HIS A 9 11.43 -14.52 7.91
C HIS A 9 9.95 -14.63 8.28
N PRO A 10 9.05 -13.96 7.55
CA PRO A 10 7.62 -14.23 7.70
C PRO A 10 7.34 -15.69 7.34
N SER A 11 6.25 -16.25 7.88
CA SER A 11 5.76 -17.53 7.39
C SER A 11 5.43 -17.43 5.89
N VAL A 12 5.49 -18.56 5.19
CA VAL A 12 5.17 -18.62 3.75
C VAL A 12 3.77 -18.04 3.49
N CYS A 13 2.77 -18.42 4.30
CA CYS A 13 1.41 -17.90 4.19
C CYS A 13 1.35 -16.38 4.34
N LEU A 14 2.06 -15.80 5.32
CA LEU A 14 2.09 -14.36 5.52
C LEU A 14 2.77 -13.65 4.34
N PHE A 15 3.87 -14.20 3.83
CA PHE A 15 4.55 -13.65 2.67
C PHE A 15 3.66 -13.64 1.42
N VAL A 16 2.95 -14.74 1.16
CA VAL A 16 2.02 -14.84 0.02
C VAL A 16 0.85 -13.88 0.20
N LEU A 17 0.26 -13.79 1.39
CA LEU A 17 -0.81 -12.83 1.69
C LEU A 17 -0.39 -11.39 1.38
N ILE A 18 0.75 -10.96 1.92
CA ILE A 18 1.29 -9.61 1.70
C ILE A 18 1.57 -9.37 0.21
N SER A 19 2.09 -10.36 -0.50
CA SER A 19 2.39 -10.25 -1.93
C SER A 19 1.12 -10.04 -2.77
N ILE A 20 0.03 -10.75 -2.44
CA ILE A 20 -1.27 -10.58 -3.10
C ILE A 20 -1.84 -9.18 -2.81
N LEU A 21 -1.84 -8.76 -1.55
CA LEU A 21 -2.33 -7.44 -1.14
C LEU A 21 -1.57 -6.31 -1.83
N GLU A 22 -0.25 -6.41 -1.92
CA GLU A 22 0.59 -5.44 -2.62
C GLU A 22 0.30 -5.41 -4.12
N LYS A 23 0.17 -6.59 -4.75
CA LYS A 23 -0.14 -6.69 -6.18
C LYS A 23 -1.47 -6.01 -6.51
N ILE A 24 -2.51 -6.28 -5.74
CA ILE A 24 -3.85 -5.69 -5.94
C ILE A 24 -3.81 -4.17 -5.71
N THR A 25 -3.08 -3.73 -4.69
CA THR A 25 -2.88 -2.30 -4.42
C THR A 25 -2.22 -1.60 -5.61
N LEU A 26 -1.14 -2.18 -6.14
CA LEU A 26 -0.43 -1.62 -7.30
C LEU A 26 -1.30 -1.63 -8.56
N GLN A 27 -2.01 -2.72 -8.83
CA GLN A 27 -2.90 -2.82 -9.99
C GLN A 27 -3.98 -1.74 -9.94
N THR A 28 -4.59 -1.52 -8.77
CA THR A 28 -5.60 -0.48 -8.57
C THR A 28 -5.01 0.91 -8.86
N LEU A 29 -3.83 1.22 -8.32
CA LEU A 29 -3.15 2.51 -8.55
C LEU A 29 -2.62 2.71 -9.98
N ILE A 30 -2.50 1.63 -10.76
CA ILE A 30 -2.18 1.71 -12.19
C ILE A 30 -3.44 2.01 -13.01
N SER A 31 -4.58 1.45 -12.61
CA SER A 31 -5.85 1.62 -13.33
C SER A 31 -6.58 2.93 -13.05
N GLU A 32 -6.39 3.52 -11.86
CA GLU A 32 -7.07 4.76 -11.45
C GLU A 32 -6.12 5.75 -10.80
N GLU A 33 -6.47 7.04 -10.88
CA GLU A 33 -5.78 8.09 -10.15
C GLU A 33 -6.10 7.99 -8.65
N LEU A 34 -5.10 8.24 -7.80
CA LEU A 34 -5.25 8.24 -6.36
C LEU A 34 -6.33 9.23 -5.90
N ASN A 35 -7.40 8.72 -5.30
CA ASN A 35 -8.51 9.52 -4.82
C ASN A 35 -9.06 8.96 -3.48
N VAL A 36 -10.15 9.56 -2.98
CA VAL A 36 -10.78 9.19 -1.70
C VAL A 36 -11.37 7.78 -1.70
N ASP A 37 -11.76 7.28 -2.87
CA ASP A 37 -12.39 5.97 -3.06
C ASP A 37 -11.38 4.86 -3.35
N THR A 38 -10.11 5.19 -3.57
CA THR A 38 -9.07 4.20 -3.91
C THR A 38 -8.95 3.09 -2.87
N ILE A 39 -9.17 3.37 -1.58
CA ILE A 39 -9.16 2.32 -0.56
C ILE A 39 -10.31 1.31 -0.77
N PHE A 40 -11.48 1.81 -1.19
CA PHE A 40 -12.63 0.96 -1.51
C PHE A 40 -12.37 0.16 -2.77
N SER A 41 -11.81 0.77 -3.83
CA SER A 41 -11.40 0.05 -5.04
C SER A 41 -10.44 -1.11 -4.72
N ILE A 42 -9.43 -0.87 -3.89
CA ILE A 42 -8.48 -1.91 -3.44
C ILE A 42 -9.23 -3.04 -2.72
N THR A 43 -10.11 -2.70 -1.76
CA THR A 43 -10.86 -3.73 -1.03
C THR A 43 -11.85 -4.48 -1.91
N SER A 44 -12.51 -3.82 -2.85
CA SER A 44 -13.43 -4.48 -3.79
C SER A 44 -12.69 -5.46 -4.69
N ASN A 45 -11.53 -5.06 -5.21
CA ASN A 45 -10.67 -5.93 -6.03
C ASN A 45 -10.15 -7.13 -5.23
N LEU A 46 -9.93 -6.96 -3.93
CA LEU A 46 -9.51 -8.04 -3.02
C LEU A 46 -10.57 -9.13 -2.85
N TRP A 47 -11.85 -8.75 -2.83
CA TRP A 47 -12.98 -9.67 -2.62
C TRP A 47 -13.58 -10.22 -3.92
N THR A 48 -12.94 -9.98 -5.07
CA THR A 48 -13.38 -10.61 -6.33
C THR A 48 -13.09 -12.11 -6.32
N ASP A 49 -13.98 -12.91 -6.91
CA ASP A 49 -13.95 -14.38 -6.92
C ASP A 49 -12.64 -15.02 -7.45
N THR A 50 -11.76 -14.21 -8.06
CA THR A 50 -10.49 -14.67 -8.63
C THR A 50 -9.33 -14.73 -7.61
N ALA A 51 -9.45 -14.05 -6.46
CA ALA A 51 -8.39 -13.95 -5.47
C ALA A 51 -8.66 -14.90 -4.28
N SER A 52 -8.15 -16.13 -4.35
CA SER A 52 -8.10 -16.99 -3.15
C SER A 52 -7.00 -16.46 -2.21
N LEU A 53 -7.40 -15.88 -1.08
CA LEU A 53 -6.47 -15.36 -0.08
C LEU A 53 -5.99 -16.49 0.85
N PRO A 54 -4.67 -16.62 1.06
CA PRO A 54 -4.16 -17.57 2.04
C PRO A 54 -4.53 -17.10 3.44
N PHE A 55 -5.01 -18.03 4.26
CA PHE A 55 -5.19 -17.80 5.68
C PHE A 55 -3.86 -17.91 6.43
N VAL A 56 -3.66 -17.02 7.39
CA VAL A 56 -2.48 -16.95 8.25
C VAL A 56 -2.91 -17.21 9.68
N GLY A 57 -2.30 -18.22 10.32
CA GLY A 57 -2.57 -18.59 11.71
C GLY A 57 -2.81 -20.09 11.87
N CYS A 58 -3.10 -20.53 13.10
CA CYS A 58 -3.60 -21.88 13.35
C CYS A 58 -5.09 -22.01 12.98
N GLU A 59 -5.59 -23.23 12.91
CA GLU A 59 -6.98 -23.54 12.51
C GLU A 59 -8.04 -22.70 13.23
N GLU A 60 -7.87 -22.47 14.53
CA GLU A 60 -8.80 -21.69 15.36
C GLU A 60 -8.76 -20.18 15.09
N HIS A 61 -7.58 -19.62 14.83
CA HIS A 61 -7.36 -18.17 14.81
C HIS A 61 -7.05 -17.60 13.42
N ASN A 62 -7.03 -18.45 12.38
CA ASN A 62 -6.54 -18.07 11.06
C ASN A 62 -7.36 -16.94 10.43
N MET A 63 -8.68 -16.92 10.63
CA MET A 63 -9.57 -15.96 10.00
C MET A 63 -9.41 -14.57 10.63
N ASP A 64 -9.46 -14.49 11.96
CA ASP A 64 -9.34 -13.24 12.70
C ASP A 64 -7.95 -12.61 12.55
N LEU A 65 -6.90 -13.44 12.56
CA LEU A 65 -5.54 -12.98 12.32
C LEU A 65 -5.39 -12.45 10.88
N THR A 66 -5.87 -13.20 9.88
CA THR A 66 -5.82 -12.78 8.47
C THR A 66 -6.56 -11.46 8.26
N LYS A 67 -7.78 -11.31 8.79
CA LYS A 67 -8.55 -10.07 8.73
C LYS A 67 -7.81 -8.90 9.36
N SER A 68 -7.17 -9.12 10.50
CA SER A 68 -6.38 -8.11 11.20
C SER A 68 -5.16 -7.68 10.38
N ILE A 69 -4.46 -8.63 9.75
CA ILE A 69 -3.33 -8.37 8.86
C ILE A 69 -3.78 -7.57 7.63
N VAL A 70 -4.86 -7.98 6.95
CA VAL A 70 -5.41 -7.30 5.78
C VAL A 70 -5.76 -5.85 6.11
N ARG A 71 -6.51 -5.62 7.20
CA ARG A 71 -6.87 -4.28 7.67
C ARG A 71 -5.63 -3.44 7.92
N PHE A 72 -4.68 -3.96 8.70
CA PHE A 72 -3.46 -3.24 9.03
C PHE A 72 -2.64 -2.89 7.78
N PHE A 73 -2.45 -3.86 6.88
CA PHE A 73 -1.69 -3.68 5.66
C PHE A 73 -2.29 -2.56 4.80
N ILE A 74 -3.59 -2.64 4.49
CA ILE A 74 -4.25 -1.66 3.60
C ILE A 74 -4.18 -0.26 4.22
N THR A 75 -4.49 -0.11 5.51
CA THR A 75 -4.41 1.19 6.20
C THR A 75 -3.00 1.77 6.15
N MET A 76 -1.98 0.99 6.53
CA MET A 76 -0.59 1.45 6.50
C MET A 76 -0.11 1.77 5.09
N ARG A 77 -0.52 0.95 4.10
CA ARG A 77 -0.13 1.14 2.71
C ARG A 77 -0.70 2.44 2.16
N MET A 78 -1.98 2.72 2.42
CA MET A 78 -2.61 3.99 2.03
C MET A 78 -1.92 5.20 2.68
N HIS A 79 -1.55 5.12 3.97
CA HIS A 79 -0.76 6.18 4.60
C HIS A 79 0.56 6.44 3.86
N PHE A 80 1.29 5.39 3.46
CA PHE A 80 2.54 5.55 2.73
C PHE A 80 2.35 6.13 1.32
N ILE A 81 1.33 5.65 0.60
CA ILE A 81 0.99 6.12 -0.75
C ILE A 81 0.63 7.60 -0.73
N VAL A 82 -0.33 8.00 0.11
CA VAL A 82 -0.78 9.39 0.22
C VAL A 82 0.34 10.29 0.69
N ARG A 83 1.13 9.88 1.69
CA ARG A 83 2.30 10.64 2.15
C ARG A 83 3.30 10.89 1.01
N ARG A 84 3.57 9.86 0.19
CA ARG A 84 4.48 9.98 -0.95
C ARG A 84 3.92 10.88 -2.04
N SER A 85 2.62 10.76 -2.34
CA SER A 85 1.94 11.63 -3.31
C SER A 85 2.02 13.10 -2.89
N ASN A 86 1.63 13.40 -1.65
CA ASN A 86 1.66 14.76 -1.09
C ASN A 86 3.08 15.37 -1.11
N TYR A 87 4.09 14.56 -0.80
CA TYR A 87 5.48 14.99 -0.89
C TYR A 87 5.88 15.37 -2.33
N ASN A 88 5.51 14.55 -3.31
CA ASN A 88 5.81 14.80 -4.72
C ASN A 88 5.11 16.06 -5.23
N GLU A 89 3.84 16.25 -4.89
CA GLU A 89 3.11 17.48 -5.25
C GLU A 89 3.74 18.73 -4.65
N THR A 90 4.09 18.69 -3.37
CA THR A 90 4.71 19.81 -2.66
C THR A 90 6.06 20.17 -3.28
N THR A 91 6.86 19.15 -3.63
CA THR A 91 8.17 19.32 -4.27
C THR A 91 8.01 19.96 -5.65
N LYS A 92 7.11 19.43 -6.48
CA LYS A 92 6.78 20.00 -7.80
C LYS A 92 6.30 21.44 -7.72
N LYS A 93 5.44 21.78 -6.75
CA LYS A 93 4.97 23.16 -6.52
C LYS A 93 6.12 24.09 -6.19
N LYS A 94 7.02 23.69 -5.28
CA LYS A 94 8.21 24.48 -4.92
C LYS A 94 9.13 24.74 -6.10
N GLU A 95 9.36 23.74 -6.94
CA GLU A 95 10.17 23.88 -8.17
C GLU A 95 9.53 24.85 -9.16
N LYS A 96 8.22 24.74 -9.40
CA LYS A 96 7.46 25.70 -10.24
C LYS A 96 7.62 27.12 -9.73
N THR A 97 7.39 27.37 -8.44
CA THR A 97 7.54 28.71 -7.85
C THR A 97 8.98 29.23 -7.97
N LYS A 98 9.99 28.37 -7.78
CA LYS A 98 11.40 28.75 -7.95
C LYS A 98 11.70 29.15 -9.39
N CYS A 99 11.15 28.44 -10.37
CA CYS A 99 11.30 28.75 -11.79
C CYS A 99 10.65 30.08 -12.15
N SER A 100 9.39 30.29 -11.74
CA SER A 100 8.67 31.57 -11.95
C SER A 100 9.43 32.75 -11.35
N ARG A 101 9.97 32.63 -10.13
CA ARG A 101 10.78 33.69 -9.51
C ARG A 101 12.07 34.03 -10.25
N LYS A 102 12.66 33.08 -10.99
CA LYS A 102 13.83 33.34 -11.84
C LYS A 102 13.43 34.08 -13.10
N LEU A 103 12.33 33.66 -13.72
CA LEU A 103 11.80 34.28 -14.95
C LEU A 103 11.34 35.72 -14.72
N SER A 104 10.70 36.03 -13.59
CA SER A 104 10.26 37.40 -13.27
C SER A 104 11.40 38.39 -12.93
N LYS A 105 12.65 37.92 -12.90
CA LYS A 105 13.84 38.76 -12.68
C LYS A 105 14.64 39.02 -13.96
N LEU A 106 14.23 38.42 -15.08
CA LEU A 106 14.70 38.71 -16.43
C LEU A 106 13.80 39.79 -17.04
#